data_AF-A0A6P5RGQ2-F1
#
_entry.id   AF-A0A6P5RGQ2-F1
#
_cell.length_a   1.000
_cell.length_b   1.000
_cell.length_c   1.000
_cell.angle_alpha   90.00
_cell.angle_beta   90.00
_cell.angle_gamma   90.00
#
_symmetry.space_group_name_H-M   'P 1'
#
loop_
_entity.id
_entity.type
_entity.pdbx_description
1 polymer ?
#
loop_
_entity_poly.entity_id
_entity_poly.type
_entity_poly.pdbx_seq_one_letter_code
_entity_poly.pdbx_strand_id
1 'polypeptide(L)'
;MGYYYFKIYHLLSLYLISCVVPLSLAQDFNLPFKAVNLGNWLVTEGWMKPSLYDGIPNNDLLDGTQVQFKSTKLQKYIAPENGGGSGSVVVVNRDSASGWETFRLWRIDESSFNLRVFNKQFVGLPNQDQGTGLIAVSDSPGNTETFRIVRNDGDQNRVRIQASNGLFLQATSETQLTADYGGSGWEDDNPSVFIMTILSDKTLRGEYQLTNGYGPDKAPQVLQDHWNSYITEDDFRFLSLNGLNAVRIPVGWWIAKDPTPPKPFVGGSLQALDNAFTWAQNNGLKVIVDLHAVEGSQNGNDHSATRDGYQEWGDSNIQDTVAVIDFLASRYANHPALAAVELMNEPMAPGVNLDSLKNYYKAGYEAVRKHTSSAYVILSNRLGPADAKELLSFAGGLDRVAIDVHFYSLYSDMFNSFSVQQNVDFIYNQRASDLDAVTTSNGPLTFVGKSLLTIN
;
A
#
# COMPACT_ATOMS: atom_id res chain seq x y z
N MET A 1 49.19 59.08 -57.44
CA MET A 1 47.73 59.17 -57.27
C MET A 1 47.08 58.01 -58.02
N GLY A 2 46.26 57.21 -57.33
CA GLY A 2 45.23 56.34 -57.94
C GLY A 2 45.67 54.96 -58.45
N TYR A 3 45.40 53.92 -57.65
CA TYR A 3 45.15 52.56 -58.14
C TYR A 3 43.69 52.23 -57.82
N TYR A 4 42.94 51.70 -58.79
CA TYR A 4 41.68 50.99 -58.56
C TYR A 4 41.82 49.56 -59.10
N TYR A 5 41.54 48.58 -58.24
CA TYR A 5 41.44 47.17 -58.58
C TYR A 5 40.01 46.69 -58.34
N PHE A 6 39.44 46.01 -59.33
CA PHE A 6 38.17 45.29 -59.25
C PHE A 6 38.38 43.94 -58.55
N LYS A 7 37.46 43.51 -57.68
CA LYS A 7 37.25 42.10 -57.34
C LYS A 7 35.80 41.80 -56.95
N ILE A 8 35.27 40.78 -57.59
CA ILE A 8 33.93 40.20 -57.46
C ILE A 8 33.86 39.36 -56.19
N TYR A 9 32.82 39.53 -55.37
CA TYR A 9 32.55 38.70 -54.20
C TYR A 9 31.47 37.66 -54.51
N HIS A 10 31.81 36.37 -54.35
CA HIS A 10 30.85 35.28 -54.21
C HIS A 10 30.39 35.18 -52.75
N LEU A 11 29.09 35.24 -52.52
CA LEU A 11 28.43 34.92 -51.25
C LEU A 11 28.31 33.39 -51.11
N LEU A 12 28.89 32.85 -50.05
CA LEU A 12 28.64 31.49 -49.56
C LEU A 12 28.14 31.62 -48.12
N SER A 13 26.84 31.45 -47.93
CA SER A 13 26.16 31.40 -46.64
C SER A 13 26.26 29.99 -46.05
N LEU A 14 27.00 29.85 -44.95
CA LEU A 14 27.02 28.64 -44.12
C LEU A 14 26.05 28.82 -42.95
N TYR A 15 24.92 28.10 -42.99
CA TYR A 15 24.05 27.89 -41.84
C TYR A 15 24.69 26.82 -40.94
N LEU A 16 25.23 27.22 -39.78
CA LEU A 16 25.60 26.30 -38.71
C LEU A 16 24.37 26.09 -37.82
N ILE A 17 23.70 24.97 -38.00
CA ILE A 17 22.71 24.45 -37.05
C ILE A 17 23.49 23.88 -35.87
N SER A 18 23.57 24.62 -34.76
CA SER A 18 24.08 24.11 -33.49
C SER A 18 22.98 23.28 -32.83
N CYS A 19 22.91 21.98 -33.14
CA CYS A 19 22.24 21.02 -32.26
C CYS A 19 23.12 20.82 -31.03
N VAL A 20 22.96 21.67 -30.02
CA VAL A 20 23.50 21.43 -28.68
C VAL A 20 22.57 20.40 -28.03
N VAL A 21 22.89 19.12 -28.20
CA VAL A 21 22.38 18.10 -27.28
C VAL A 21 23.07 18.37 -25.95
N PRO A 22 22.36 18.70 -24.86
CA PRO A 22 23.00 18.76 -23.56
C PRO A 22 23.45 17.33 -23.22
N LEU A 23 24.76 17.08 -23.35
CA LEU A 23 25.37 15.96 -22.67
C LEU A 23 25.22 16.24 -21.17
N SER A 24 24.15 15.72 -20.57
CA SER A 24 24.03 15.62 -19.12
C SER A 24 25.18 14.73 -18.65
N LEU A 25 26.28 15.34 -18.19
CA LEU A 25 27.30 14.62 -17.44
C LEU A 25 26.62 13.97 -16.24
N ALA A 26 26.83 12.67 -16.05
CA ALA A 26 26.22 11.94 -14.95
C ALA A 26 26.64 12.59 -13.63
N GLN A 27 25.68 12.87 -12.75
CA GLN A 27 25.98 13.40 -11.42
C GLN A 27 26.62 12.28 -10.59
N ASP A 28 27.80 12.56 -10.05
CA ASP A 28 28.45 11.70 -9.06
C ASP A 28 27.89 12.04 -7.67
N PHE A 29 27.45 11.00 -6.95
CA PHE A 29 26.95 11.12 -5.58
C PHE A 29 28.05 10.74 -4.59
N ASN A 30 28.14 11.48 -3.48
CA ASN A 30 28.96 11.08 -2.34
C ASN A 30 28.26 9.93 -1.60
N LEU A 31 28.55 8.70 -2.02
CA LEU A 31 28.16 7.50 -1.31
C LEU A 31 28.99 7.30 -0.03
N PRO A 32 28.46 6.64 1.00
CA PRO A 32 27.12 6.04 1.06
C PRO A 32 26.01 7.08 1.33
N PHE A 33 24.79 6.77 0.90
CA PHE A 33 23.61 7.48 1.38
C PHE A 33 23.34 7.10 2.84
N LYS A 34 23.33 8.11 3.71
CA LYS A 34 22.85 8.05 5.08
C LYS A 34 21.46 8.66 5.07
N ALA A 35 20.47 7.82 4.78
CA ALA A 35 19.10 8.22 4.58
C ALA A 35 18.23 7.93 5.81
N VAL A 36 17.21 8.75 6.03
CA VAL A 36 16.08 8.42 6.91
C VAL A 36 14.84 8.20 6.06
N ASN A 37 14.08 7.14 6.38
CA ASN A 37 12.79 6.87 5.77
C ASN A 37 11.70 7.75 6.41
N LEU A 38 11.06 8.60 5.62
CA LEU A 38 9.98 9.50 6.06
C LEU A 38 8.62 8.79 5.94
N GLY A 39 8.50 7.64 6.62
CA GLY A 39 7.28 6.82 6.66
C GLY A 39 6.10 7.53 7.32
N ASN A 40 4.88 7.06 7.03
CA ASN A 40 3.63 7.66 7.48
C ASN A 40 3.43 9.14 7.06
N TRP A 41 4.16 9.67 6.07
CA TRP A 41 3.93 11.04 5.57
C TRP A 41 3.03 11.07 4.33
N LEU A 42 3.56 10.74 3.14
CA LEU A 42 2.79 10.74 1.88
C LEU A 42 2.08 9.41 1.59
N VAL A 43 2.34 8.40 2.43
CA VAL A 43 1.55 7.17 2.55
C VAL A 43 1.35 6.93 4.03
N THR A 44 0.10 6.89 4.50
CA THR A 44 -0.19 6.79 5.95
C THR A 44 -0.12 5.35 6.46
N GLU A 45 0.41 5.17 7.67
CA GLU A 45 0.54 3.92 8.41
C GLU A 45 0.03 4.12 9.85
N GLY A 46 -1.08 3.47 10.18
CA GLY A 46 -1.82 3.73 11.42
C GLY A 46 -1.09 3.31 12.69
N TRP A 47 -0.10 2.43 12.62
CA TRP A 47 0.73 2.10 13.78
C TRP A 47 1.67 3.25 14.18
N MET A 48 2.08 4.11 13.23
CA MET A 48 2.94 5.27 13.49
C MET A 48 2.15 6.47 14.00
N LYS A 49 0.91 6.67 13.51
CA LYS A 49 -0.01 7.71 14.00
C LYS A 49 -1.43 7.18 14.19
N PRO A 50 -1.70 6.40 15.25
CA PRO A 50 -3.03 5.83 15.49
C PRO A 50 -4.13 6.87 15.59
N SER A 51 -3.81 8.02 16.18
CA SER A 51 -4.76 9.14 16.38
C SER A 51 -5.32 9.75 15.09
N LEU A 52 -4.69 9.49 13.94
CA LEU A 52 -5.22 9.94 12.65
C LEU A 52 -6.58 9.26 12.33
N TYR A 53 -6.85 8.10 12.91
CA TYR A 53 -8.03 7.27 12.66
C TYR A 53 -9.12 7.40 13.74
N ASP A 54 -8.86 8.11 14.84
CA ASP A 54 -9.77 8.17 16.00
C ASP A 54 -11.09 8.89 15.68
N GLY A 55 -11.07 9.85 14.74
CA GLY A 55 -12.23 10.61 14.33
C GLY A 55 -13.18 9.89 13.36
N ILE A 56 -12.85 8.67 12.94
CA ILE A 56 -13.68 7.90 12.01
C ILE A 56 -14.84 7.23 12.78
N PRO A 57 -16.10 7.43 12.39
CA PRO A 57 -17.23 6.71 12.99
C PRO A 57 -17.12 5.20 12.77
N ASN A 58 -17.36 4.38 13.80
CA ASN A 58 -17.21 2.91 13.73
C ASN A 58 -15.85 2.50 13.13
N ASN A 59 -14.75 3.06 13.66
CA ASN A 59 -13.38 2.81 13.18
C ASN A 59 -12.85 1.40 13.48
N ASP A 60 -13.63 0.58 14.15
CA ASP A 60 -13.41 -0.86 14.30
C ASP A 60 -13.98 -1.67 13.13
N LEU A 61 -14.82 -1.05 12.27
CA LEU A 61 -15.39 -1.61 11.04
C LEU A 61 -14.88 -0.88 9.78
N LEU A 62 -13.57 -0.75 9.63
CA LEU A 62 -12.97 -0.21 8.40
C LEU A 62 -12.86 -1.28 7.32
N ASP A 63 -12.53 -0.90 6.08
CA ASP A 63 -12.31 -1.87 5.00
C ASP A 63 -11.25 -2.90 5.41
N GLY A 64 -11.56 -4.17 5.13
CA GLY A 64 -10.72 -5.30 5.46
C GLY A 64 -10.86 -5.82 6.88
N THR A 65 -11.59 -5.12 7.77
CA THR A 65 -11.92 -5.68 9.09
C THR A 65 -12.54 -7.05 8.89
N GLN A 66 -11.99 -8.04 9.57
CA GLN A 66 -12.49 -9.41 9.58
C GLN A 66 -13.46 -9.59 10.74
N VAL A 67 -14.66 -10.08 10.41
CA VAL A 67 -15.73 -10.33 11.38
C VAL A 67 -16.27 -11.75 11.25
N GLN A 68 -16.78 -12.27 12.36
CA GLN A 68 -17.49 -13.54 12.43
C GLN A 68 -18.84 -13.30 13.08
N PHE A 69 -19.89 -13.99 12.61
CA PHE A 69 -21.24 -13.83 13.14
C PHE A 69 -21.75 -15.16 13.69
N LYS A 70 -22.15 -15.17 14.96
CA LYS A 70 -22.75 -16.33 15.64
C LYS A 70 -24.22 -16.05 15.94
N SER A 71 -25.13 -16.92 15.48
CA SER A 71 -26.56 -16.82 15.84
C SER A 71 -26.73 -17.00 17.34
N THR A 72 -27.46 -16.10 17.99
CA THR A 72 -27.82 -16.27 19.41
C THR A 72 -28.81 -17.40 19.62
N LYS A 73 -29.70 -17.62 18.64
CA LYS A 73 -30.74 -18.65 18.70
C LYS A 73 -30.18 -20.05 18.48
N LEU A 74 -29.42 -20.24 17.39
CA LEU A 74 -28.90 -21.56 17.03
C LEU A 74 -27.57 -21.88 17.71
N GLN A 75 -26.87 -20.88 18.25
CA GLN A 75 -25.51 -21.01 18.79
C GLN A 75 -24.50 -21.55 17.77
N LYS A 76 -24.71 -21.25 16.48
CA LYS A 76 -23.85 -21.63 15.35
C LYS A 76 -23.35 -20.40 14.60
N TYR A 77 -22.18 -20.50 13.96
CA TYR A 77 -21.62 -19.46 13.11
C TYR A 77 -22.18 -19.51 11.69
N ILE A 78 -22.27 -18.31 11.09
CA ILE A 78 -22.59 -18.13 9.68
C ILE A 78 -21.36 -18.55 8.86
N ALA A 79 -21.57 -19.36 7.82
CA ALA A 79 -20.54 -19.69 6.85
C ALA A 79 -21.14 -19.85 5.44
N PRO A 80 -20.45 -19.37 4.39
CA PRO A 80 -20.71 -19.82 3.04
C PRO A 80 -20.15 -21.23 2.85
N GLU A 81 -20.96 -22.13 2.27
CA GLU A 81 -20.48 -23.48 1.98
C GLU A 81 -19.26 -23.42 1.02
N ASN A 82 -18.32 -24.35 1.22
CA ASN A 82 -17.04 -24.40 0.51
C ASN A 82 -16.16 -23.13 0.62
N GLY A 83 -16.39 -22.27 1.62
CA GLY A 83 -15.67 -21.01 1.79
C GLY A 83 -16.14 -19.89 0.84
N GLY A 84 -17.30 -20.08 0.21
CA GLY A 84 -17.82 -19.20 -0.84
C GLY A 84 -17.23 -19.53 -2.21
N GLY A 85 -17.76 -18.95 -3.27
CA GLY A 85 -17.54 -19.42 -4.64
C GLY A 85 -18.87 -19.55 -5.34
N SER A 86 -18.87 -19.47 -6.67
CA SER A 86 -20.09 -19.17 -7.43
C SER A 86 -21.22 -20.15 -7.12
N GLY A 87 -22.25 -19.64 -6.46
CA GLY A 87 -23.49 -20.35 -6.14
C GLY A 87 -23.53 -20.92 -4.73
N SER A 88 -22.49 -20.71 -3.92
CA SER A 88 -22.43 -21.22 -2.55
C SER A 88 -23.52 -20.61 -1.67
N VAL A 89 -24.35 -21.48 -1.09
CA VAL A 89 -25.35 -21.07 -0.09
C VAL A 89 -24.65 -20.66 1.21
N VAL A 90 -25.19 -19.61 1.85
CA VAL A 90 -24.79 -19.18 3.19
C VAL A 90 -25.66 -19.87 4.22
N VAL A 91 -25.01 -20.59 5.13
CA VAL A 91 -25.62 -21.46 6.15
C VAL A 91 -25.25 -21.01 7.56
N VAL A 92 -25.85 -21.64 8.58
CA VAL A 92 -25.62 -21.29 10.00
C VAL A 92 -25.44 -22.58 10.81
N ASN A 93 -24.42 -23.37 10.49
CA ASN A 93 -24.24 -24.75 10.99
C ASN A 93 -22.90 -25.03 11.68
N ARG A 94 -22.04 -24.02 11.88
CA ARG A 94 -20.66 -24.23 12.37
C ARG A 94 -20.57 -24.03 13.88
N ASP A 95 -19.97 -24.98 14.59
CA ASP A 95 -19.77 -24.91 16.05
C ASP A 95 -18.61 -23.99 16.45
N SER A 96 -17.62 -23.88 15.58
CA SER A 96 -16.43 -23.04 15.76
C SER A 96 -16.16 -22.24 14.49
N ALA A 97 -15.43 -21.14 14.64
CA ALA A 97 -15.10 -20.25 13.55
C ALA A 97 -13.62 -20.34 13.18
N SER A 98 -13.36 -20.34 11.87
CA SER A 98 -12.04 -20.32 11.25
C SER A 98 -12.12 -19.49 9.96
N GLY A 99 -11.53 -19.96 8.85
CA GLY A 99 -11.47 -19.23 7.59
C GLY A 99 -12.84 -19.01 6.92
N TRP A 100 -13.71 -20.02 6.90
CA TRP A 100 -14.98 -19.94 6.16
C TRP A 100 -16.02 -19.09 6.89
N GLU A 101 -15.99 -19.08 8.21
CA GLU A 101 -16.89 -18.28 9.06
C GLU A 101 -16.46 -16.81 9.14
N THR A 102 -15.35 -16.44 8.50
CA THR A 102 -14.77 -15.10 8.54
C THR A 102 -15.13 -14.31 7.29
N PHE A 103 -15.71 -13.13 7.49
CA PHE A 103 -16.11 -12.19 6.46
C PHE A 103 -15.22 -10.95 6.53
N ARG A 104 -14.72 -10.48 5.39
CA ARG A 104 -14.05 -9.18 5.28
C ARG A 104 -15.07 -8.12 4.92
N LEU A 105 -15.05 -7.01 5.66
CA LEU A 105 -15.93 -5.89 5.39
C LEU A 105 -15.36 -5.03 4.25
N TRP A 106 -16.19 -4.72 3.27
CA TRP A 106 -15.97 -3.62 2.34
C TRP A 106 -16.92 -2.51 2.73
N ARG A 107 -16.36 -1.42 3.24
CA ARG A 107 -17.15 -0.33 3.82
C ARG A 107 -17.69 0.56 2.71
N ILE A 108 -18.99 0.85 2.79
CA ILE A 108 -19.69 1.80 1.91
C ILE A 108 -19.89 3.12 2.67
N ASP A 109 -20.40 3.03 3.89
CA ASP A 109 -20.60 4.17 4.80
C ASP A 109 -20.44 3.73 6.27
N GLU A 110 -20.88 4.55 7.22
CA GLU A 110 -20.78 4.29 8.66
C GLU A 110 -21.47 3.00 9.13
N SER A 111 -22.50 2.53 8.43
CA SER A 111 -23.30 1.38 8.81
C SER A 111 -23.51 0.36 7.71
N SER A 112 -23.20 0.68 6.45
CA SER A 112 -23.40 -0.17 5.28
C SER A 112 -22.09 -0.79 4.79
N PHE A 113 -22.15 -2.08 4.50
CA PHE A 113 -21.00 -2.90 4.12
C PHE A 113 -21.38 -3.93 3.06
N ASN A 114 -20.40 -4.33 2.26
CA ASN A 114 -20.43 -5.62 1.57
C ASN A 114 -19.64 -6.64 2.39
N LEU A 115 -20.10 -7.90 2.36
CA LEU A 115 -19.47 -9.01 3.09
C LEU A 115 -18.72 -9.90 2.10
N ARG A 116 -17.39 -9.82 2.11
CA ARG A 116 -16.52 -10.62 1.23
C ARG A 116 -16.10 -11.90 1.94
N VAL A 117 -16.24 -13.04 1.27
CA VAL A 117 -15.98 -14.38 1.83
C VAL A 117 -14.57 -14.88 1.48
N PHE A 118 -14.19 -16.03 2.03
CA PHE A 118 -12.85 -16.64 1.88
C PHE A 118 -12.40 -16.75 0.42
N ASN A 119 -13.26 -17.24 -0.48
CA ASN A 119 -12.99 -17.32 -1.92
C ASN A 119 -13.33 -16.02 -2.67
N LYS A 120 -13.19 -14.87 -2.01
CA LYS A 120 -13.21 -13.52 -2.59
C LYS A 120 -14.52 -13.03 -3.21
N GLN A 121 -15.60 -13.81 -3.11
CA GLN A 121 -16.93 -13.38 -3.56
C GLN A 121 -17.68 -12.56 -2.51
N PHE A 122 -18.69 -11.83 -2.95
CA PHE A 122 -19.60 -11.11 -2.08
C PHE A 122 -20.86 -11.92 -1.81
N VAL A 123 -21.28 -11.91 -0.54
CA VAL A 123 -22.59 -12.39 -0.13
C VAL A 123 -23.66 -11.44 -0.67
N GLY A 124 -24.76 -11.97 -1.18
CA GLY A 124 -25.87 -11.17 -1.67
C GLY A 124 -27.19 -11.92 -1.73
N LEU A 125 -28.25 -11.19 -2.08
CA LEU A 125 -29.57 -11.74 -2.37
C LEU A 125 -29.67 -12.12 -3.86
N PRO A 126 -30.00 -13.38 -4.20
CA PRO A 126 -30.16 -13.78 -5.60
C PRO A 126 -31.30 -13.04 -6.32
N ASN A 127 -32.39 -12.73 -5.60
CA ASN A 127 -33.55 -12.02 -6.11
C ASN A 127 -34.00 -10.98 -5.08
N GLN A 128 -34.16 -9.71 -5.49
CA GLN A 128 -34.56 -8.61 -4.59
C GLN A 128 -36.00 -8.77 -4.04
N ASP A 129 -36.90 -9.38 -4.82
CA ASP A 129 -38.34 -9.42 -4.51
C ASP A 129 -38.80 -10.68 -3.76
N GLN A 130 -37.92 -11.66 -3.56
CA GLN A 130 -38.24 -12.92 -2.86
C GLN A 130 -37.06 -13.36 -2.01
N GLY A 131 -37.02 -12.88 -0.77
CA GLY A 131 -36.09 -13.42 0.22
C GLY A 131 -36.35 -14.92 0.39
N THR A 132 -35.31 -15.73 0.28
CA THR A 132 -35.31 -17.06 0.93
C THR A 132 -33.91 -17.54 1.27
N GLY A 133 -32.83 -17.16 0.57
CA GLY A 133 -31.48 -17.61 0.93
C GLY A 133 -30.37 -16.71 0.45
N LEU A 134 -29.39 -16.48 1.32
CA LEU A 134 -28.17 -15.78 0.97
C LEU A 134 -27.23 -16.71 0.22
N ILE A 135 -26.54 -16.16 -0.77
CA ILE A 135 -25.51 -16.87 -1.54
C ILE A 135 -24.26 -16.00 -1.67
N ALA A 136 -23.11 -16.62 -1.78
CA ALA A 136 -21.88 -15.99 -2.25
C ALA A 136 -21.78 -16.26 -3.76
N VAL A 137 -21.88 -15.23 -4.58
CA VAL A 137 -21.89 -15.39 -6.06
C VAL A 137 -21.18 -14.28 -6.81
N SER A 138 -21.14 -13.08 -6.25
CA SER A 138 -20.71 -11.92 -7.03
C SER A 138 -19.23 -11.66 -6.86
N ASP A 139 -18.53 -11.45 -7.97
CA ASP A 139 -17.13 -11.00 -7.97
C ASP A 139 -17.02 -9.48 -7.81
N SER A 140 -18.15 -8.77 -7.83
CA SER A 140 -18.23 -7.32 -7.59
C SER A 140 -19.51 -6.96 -6.84
N PRO A 141 -19.45 -6.12 -5.80
CA PRO A 141 -20.63 -5.81 -5.02
C PRO A 141 -21.55 -4.85 -5.77
N GLY A 142 -22.86 -5.03 -5.59
CA GLY A 142 -23.90 -4.11 -5.98
C GLY A 142 -24.93 -3.91 -4.87
N ASN A 143 -26.14 -3.53 -5.26
CA ASN A 143 -27.21 -3.25 -4.30
C ASN A 143 -27.63 -4.52 -3.53
N THR A 144 -27.63 -5.69 -4.18
CA THR A 144 -27.99 -6.97 -3.56
C THR A 144 -26.97 -7.48 -2.54
N GLU A 145 -25.73 -7.01 -2.61
CA GLU A 145 -24.62 -7.38 -1.71
C GLU A 145 -24.43 -6.36 -0.58
N THR A 146 -25.30 -5.35 -0.49
CA THR A 146 -25.20 -4.29 0.51
C THR A 146 -26.01 -4.64 1.76
N PHE A 147 -25.34 -4.62 2.90
CA PHE A 147 -25.92 -4.92 4.20
C PHE A 147 -25.64 -3.80 5.19
N ARG A 148 -26.67 -3.43 5.95
CA ARG A 148 -26.51 -2.51 7.07
C ARG A 148 -26.33 -3.30 8.37
N ILE A 149 -25.20 -3.10 9.04
CA ILE A 149 -24.95 -3.67 10.36
C ILE A 149 -25.50 -2.72 11.42
N VAL A 150 -26.51 -3.16 12.14
CA VAL A 150 -27.13 -2.42 13.26
C VAL A 150 -26.63 -3.03 14.56
N ARG A 151 -25.92 -2.24 15.37
CA ARG A 151 -25.44 -2.64 16.70
C ARG A 151 -26.48 -2.35 17.76
N ASN A 152 -26.54 -3.17 18.81
CA ASN A 152 -27.35 -2.89 19.99
C ASN A 152 -26.68 -1.80 20.86
N ASP A 153 -27.48 -0.89 21.40
CA ASP A 153 -26.97 0.23 22.21
C ASP A 153 -26.35 -0.21 23.56
N GLY A 154 -26.80 -1.34 24.11
CA GLY A 154 -26.31 -1.90 25.37
C GLY A 154 -25.15 -2.90 25.21
N ASP A 155 -24.99 -3.49 24.02
CA ASP A 155 -23.91 -4.41 23.67
C ASP A 155 -23.58 -4.31 22.18
N GLN A 156 -22.50 -3.59 21.84
CA GLN A 156 -22.12 -3.35 20.45
C GLN A 156 -21.72 -4.60 19.66
N ASN A 157 -21.39 -5.70 20.34
CA ASN A 157 -21.12 -6.98 19.69
C ASN A 157 -22.42 -7.70 19.32
N ARG A 158 -23.55 -7.35 19.92
CA ARG A 158 -24.85 -7.87 19.52
C ARG A 158 -25.39 -7.06 18.35
N VAL A 159 -25.54 -7.71 17.20
CA VAL A 159 -25.91 -7.06 15.94
C VAL A 159 -27.12 -7.68 15.28
N ARG A 160 -27.77 -6.89 14.42
CA ARG A 160 -28.71 -7.34 13.40
C ARG A 160 -28.20 -6.85 12.06
N ILE A 161 -28.37 -7.66 11.02
CA ILE A 161 -27.88 -7.35 9.68
C ILE A 161 -29.10 -7.14 8.79
N GLN A 162 -29.28 -5.94 8.25
CA GLN A 162 -30.38 -5.60 7.35
C GLN A 162 -29.89 -5.71 5.91
N ALA A 163 -30.61 -6.46 5.07
CA ALA A 163 -30.29 -6.57 3.64
C ALA A 163 -30.94 -5.43 2.84
N SER A 164 -30.61 -5.33 1.56
CA SER A 164 -31.12 -4.26 0.68
C SER A 164 -32.62 -4.30 0.39
N ASN A 165 -33.30 -5.41 0.70
CA ASN A 165 -34.77 -5.48 0.67
C ASN A 165 -35.43 -4.87 1.93
N GLY A 166 -34.64 -4.30 2.86
CA GLY A 166 -35.11 -3.65 4.07
C GLY A 166 -35.42 -4.61 5.23
N LEU A 167 -35.29 -5.92 5.03
CA LEU A 167 -35.56 -6.94 6.05
C LEU A 167 -34.25 -7.41 6.71
N PHE A 168 -34.35 -7.89 7.94
CA PHE A 168 -33.20 -8.43 8.66
C PHE A 168 -32.91 -9.87 8.26
N LEU A 169 -31.63 -10.22 8.30
CA LEU A 169 -31.17 -11.59 8.21
C LEU A 169 -31.73 -12.41 9.38
N GLN A 170 -32.11 -13.65 9.15
CA GLN A 170 -32.52 -14.57 10.22
C GLN A 170 -31.99 -15.99 10.03
N ALA A 171 -31.68 -16.62 11.16
CA ALA A 171 -31.21 -17.99 11.29
C ALA A 171 -32.29 -18.84 11.99
N THR A 172 -33.21 -19.39 11.20
CA THR A 172 -34.29 -20.27 11.70
C THR A 172 -33.96 -21.76 11.55
N SER A 173 -33.05 -22.10 10.64
CA SER A 173 -32.48 -23.43 10.46
C SER A 173 -30.96 -23.36 10.25
N GLU A 174 -30.27 -24.47 10.44
CA GLU A 174 -28.83 -24.55 10.21
C GLU A 174 -28.45 -24.57 8.72
N THR A 175 -29.40 -24.89 7.83
CA THR A 175 -29.14 -25.14 6.41
C THR A 175 -29.23 -23.89 5.53
N GLN A 176 -29.72 -22.77 6.06
CA GLN A 176 -29.91 -21.56 5.27
C GLN A 176 -30.00 -20.30 6.14
N LEU A 177 -29.33 -19.24 5.71
CA LEU A 177 -29.54 -17.89 6.21
C LEU A 177 -30.44 -17.12 5.25
N THR A 178 -31.49 -16.49 5.77
CA THR A 178 -32.54 -15.84 4.96
C THR A 178 -32.65 -14.35 5.29
N ALA A 179 -33.26 -13.53 4.43
CA ALA A 179 -33.43 -12.07 4.62
C ALA A 179 -34.90 -11.66 4.53
N ASP A 180 -35.71 -12.09 5.49
CA ASP A 180 -37.16 -11.96 5.48
C ASP A 180 -37.75 -11.62 6.87
N TYR A 181 -36.90 -11.26 7.84
CA TYR A 181 -37.36 -10.93 9.19
C TYR A 181 -37.72 -9.44 9.33
N GLY A 182 -39.00 -9.16 9.55
CA GLY A 182 -39.54 -7.81 9.79
C GLY A 182 -39.82 -7.47 11.26
N GLY A 183 -39.48 -8.35 12.20
CA GLY A 183 -39.76 -8.16 13.63
C GLY A 183 -38.76 -7.26 14.37
N SER A 184 -38.97 -7.12 15.68
CA SER A 184 -38.14 -6.35 16.62
C SER A 184 -37.63 -7.22 17.78
N GLY A 185 -36.79 -6.66 18.65
CA GLY A 185 -36.24 -7.33 19.83
C GLY A 185 -34.79 -7.77 19.66
N TRP A 186 -34.13 -8.06 20.78
CA TRP A 186 -32.70 -8.36 20.85
C TRP A 186 -32.39 -9.64 21.61
N GLU A 187 -33.43 -10.41 21.93
CA GLU A 187 -33.38 -11.54 22.85
C GLU A 187 -32.69 -12.73 22.21
N ASP A 188 -32.10 -13.62 23.01
CA ASP A 188 -31.28 -14.72 22.48
C ASP A 188 -32.07 -15.68 21.56
N ASP A 189 -33.37 -15.84 21.77
CA ASP A 189 -34.26 -16.67 20.96
C ASP A 189 -34.75 -16.00 19.65
N ASN A 190 -34.45 -14.71 19.47
CA ASN A 190 -34.76 -13.97 18.25
C ASN A 190 -33.85 -14.46 17.11
N PRO A 191 -34.41 -14.96 15.99
CA PRO A 191 -33.60 -15.55 14.93
C PRO A 191 -32.77 -14.52 14.15
N SER A 192 -33.04 -13.21 14.31
CA SER A 192 -32.34 -12.14 13.60
C SER A 192 -31.15 -11.53 14.35
N VAL A 193 -30.84 -12.05 15.54
CA VAL A 193 -29.79 -11.51 16.40
C VAL A 193 -28.53 -12.38 16.31
N PHE A 194 -27.38 -11.71 16.15
CA PHE A 194 -26.07 -12.34 16.05
C PHE A 194 -25.10 -11.69 17.01
N ILE A 195 -24.17 -12.48 17.54
CA ILE A 195 -22.95 -11.97 18.17
C ILE A 195 -21.91 -11.81 17.06
N MET A 196 -21.43 -10.59 16.87
CA MET A 196 -20.34 -10.24 15.98
C MET A 196 -19.03 -10.22 16.76
N THR A 197 -18.07 -11.03 16.31
CA THR A 197 -16.70 -11.00 16.80
C THR A 197 -15.83 -10.28 15.78
N ILE A 198 -15.10 -9.25 16.21
CA ILE A 198 -14.11 -8.55 15.38
C ILE A 198 -12.73 -9.19 15.63
N LEU A 199 -12.06 -9.61 14.56
CA LEU A 199 -10.70 -10.17 14.63
C LEU A 199 -9.68 -9.02 14.59
N SER A 200 -9.41 -8.46 15.77
CA SER A 200 -8.64 -7.22 15.91
C SER A 200 -7.16 -7.34 15.55
N ASP A 201 -6.58 -8.55 15.61
CA ASP A 201 -5.21 -8.87 15.23
C ASP A 201 -4.90 -8.63 13.74
N LYS A 202 -5.95 -8.41 12.93
CA LYS A 202 -5.85 -8.24 11.47
C LYS A 202 -6.49 -6.95 10.97
N THR A 203 -6.60 -5.95 11.85
CA THR A 203 -7.18 -4.66 11.49
C THR A 203 -6.21 -3.88 10.61
N LEU A 204 -6.67 -3.46 9.43
CA LEU A 204 -5.88 -2.60 8.55
C LEU A 204 -6.07 -1.14 8.94
N ARG A 205 -4.96 -0.40 9.00
CA ARG A 205 -4.97 1.06 9.22
C ARG A 205 -4.01 1.72 8.24
N GLY A 206 -4.29 1.58 6.95
CA GLY A 206 -3.56 2.25 5.88
C GLY A 206 -4.33 3.41 5.27
N GLU A 207 -3.75 4.04 4.25
CA GLU A 207 -4.37 5.19 3.59
C GLU A 207 -5.73 4.88 2.97
N TYR A 208 -5.96 3.64 2.51
CA TYR A 208 -7.27 3.23 2.02
C TYR A 208 -8.34 3.32 3.13
N GLN A 209 -8.06 2.73 4.30
CA GLN A 209 -9.00 2.73 5.42
C GLN A 209 -9.22 4.14 5.98
N LEU A 210 -8.16 4.96 6.00
CA LEU A 210 -8.25 6.35 6.45
C LEU A 210 -9.18 7.16 5.54
N THR A 211 -8.91 7.14 4.24
CA THR A 211 -9.63 7.98 3.26
C THR A 211 -11.06 7.51 3.04
N ASN A 212 -11.29 6.19 2.94
CA ASN A 212 -12.65 5.66 2.84
C ASN A 212 -13.43 5.83 4.15
N GLY A 213 -12.76 5.68 5.30
CA GLY A 213 -13.37 5.82 6.61
C GLY A 213 -13.91 7.23 6.89
N TYR A 214 -13.13 8.27 6.57
CA TYR A 214 -13.60 9.66 6.66
C TYR A 214 -14.55 10.08 5.53
N GLY A 215 -14.50 9.38 4.40
CA GLY A 215 -15.28 9.70 3.22
C GLY A 215 -14.76 10.92 2.45
N PRO A 216 -15.34 11.20 1.26
CA PRO A 216 -14.80 12.15 0.30
C PRO A 216 -14.80 13.61 0.78
N ASP A 217 -15.64 13.94 1.76
CA ASP A 217 -15.79 15.32 2.26
C ASP A 217 -14.75 15.68 3.33
N LYS A 218 -14.41 14.74 4.22
CA LYS A 218 -13.50 14.98 5.36
C LYS A 218 -12.07 14.52 5.08
N ALA A 219 -11.89 13.43 4.32
CA ALA A 219 -10.56 12.88 4.05
C ALA A 219 -9.58 13.89 3.42
N PRO A 220 -9.99 14.78 2.49
CA PRO A 220 -9.09 15.78 1.94
C PRO A 220 -8.47 16.71 2.98
N GLN A 221 -9.27 17.23 3.90
CA GLN A 221 -8.78 18.13 4.95
C GLN A 221 -7.84 17.39 5.91
N VAL A 222 -8.21 16.16 6.33
CA VAL A 222 -7.39 15.33 7.23
C VAL A 222 -6.01 15.07 6.64
N LEU A 223 -5.94 14.68 5.37
CA LEU A 223 -4.65 14.41 4.71
C LEU A 223 -3.86 15.69 4.44
N GLN A 224 -4.50 16.79 4.05
CA GLN A 224 -3.83 18.07 3.84
C GLN A 224 -3.19 18.59 5.14
N ASP A 225 -3.91 18.51 6.26
CA ASP A 225 -3.38 18.91 7.58
C ASP A 225 -2.22 18.01 8.00
N HIS A 226 -2.32 16.71 7.76
CA HIS A 226 -1.25 15.76 8.03
C HIS A 226 -0.01 16.05 7.19
N TRP A 227 -0.14 16.21 5.86
CA TRP A 227 1.00 16.51 4.99
C TRP A 227 1.70 17.82 5.33
N ASN A 228 0.95 18.83 5.78
CA ASN A 228 1.47 20.16 6.12
C ASN A 228 2.15 20.23 7.50
N SER A 229 1.90 19.27 8.38
CA SER A 229 2.34 19.35 9.79
C SER A 229 3.21 18.18 10.24
N TYR A 230 3.14 17.03 9.56
CA TYR A 230 3.85 15.83 9.97
C TYR A 230 5.34 15.87 9.63
N ILE A 231 5.69 16.38 8.43
CA ILE A 231 7.06 16.66 8.01
C ILE A 231 7.11 18.07 7.41
N THR A 232 8.12 18.83 7.78
CA THR A 232 8.32 20.22 7.40
C THR A 232 9.78 20.46 6.95
N GLU A 233 10.08 21.65 6.42
CA GLU A 233 11.47 22.00 6.07
C GLU A 233 12.42 21.98 7.28
N ASP A 234 11.90 22.24 8.48
CA ASP A 234 12.68 22.20 9.72
C ASP A 234 13.22 20.80 10.01
N ASP A 235 12.48 19.75 9.63
CA ASP A 235 12.93 18.37 9.74
C ASP A 235 14.09 18.10 8.77
N PHE A 236 14.01 18.60 7.53
CA PHE A 236 15.12 18.49 6.57
C PHE A 236 16.37 19.22 7.06
N ARG A 237 16.21 20.41 7.65
CA ARG A 237 17.31 21.14 8.29
C ARG A 237 17.91 20.34 9.45
N PHE A 238 17.07 19.75 10.30
CA PHE A 238 17.51 18.90 11.41
C PHE A 238 18.32 17.69 10.92
N LEU A 239 17.83 16.96 9.92
CA LEU A 239 18.51 15.79 9.37
C LEU A 239 19.89 16.16 8.81
N SER A 240 19.98 17.25 8.04
CA SER A 240 21.24 17.74 7.48
C SER A 240 22.25 18.13 8.56
N LEU A 241 21.81 18.88 9.59
CA LEU A 241 22.66 19.27 10.72
C LEU A 241 23.18 18.08 11.54
N ASN A 242 22.49 16.94 11.49
CA ASN A 242 22.90 15.70 12.16
C ASN A 242 23.67 14.73 11.24
N GLY A 243 24.15 15.21 10.09
CA GLY A 243 25.08 14.47 9.22
C GLY A 243 24.44 13.41 8.31
N LEU A 244 23.11 13.44 8.17
CA LEU A 244 22.42 12.71 7.12
C LEU A 244 22.56 13.47 5.79
N ASN A 245 22.56 12.71 4.69
CA ASN A 245 22.78 13.29 3.35
C ASN A 245 21.65 12.93 2.36
N ALA A 246 20.64 12.17 2.80
CA ALA A 246 19.49 11.79 1.99
C ALA A 246 18.23 11.58 2.83
N VAL A 247 17.09 11.55 2.16
CA VAL A 247 15.79 11.09 2.70
C VAL A 247 15.18 10.07 1.72
N ARG A 248 14.52 9.05 2.26
CA ARG A 248 13.68 8.10 1.50
C ARG A 248 12.22 8.47 1.73
N ILE A 249 11.48 8.74 0.66
CA ILE A 249 10.11 9.24 0.72
C ILE A 249 9.17 8.23 0.07
N PRO A 250 8.42 7.46 0.88
CA PRO A 250 7.31 6.62 0.44
C PRO A 250 6.23 7.42 -0.30
N VAL A 251 5.81 6.95 -1.47
CA VAL A 251 4.67 7.49 -2.23
C VAL A 251 3.76 6.38 -2.72
N GLY A 252 2.46 6.65 -2.82
CA GLY A 252 1.48 5.74 -3.40
C GLY A 252 1.24 6.00 -4.88
N TRP A 253 0.83 4.97 -5.63
CA TRP A 253 0.57 5.05 -7.07
C TRP A 253 -0.39 6.17 -7.48
N TRP A 254 -1.33 6.53 -6.60
CA TRP A 254 -2.33 7.58 -6.81
C TRP A 254 -1.71 8.96 -7.04
N ILE A 255 -0.45 9.18 -6.60
CA ILE A 255 0.28 10.43 -6.81
C ILE A 255 0.42 10.80 -8.30
N ALA A 256 0.46 9.80 -9.20
CA ALA A 256 0.54 10.02 -10.65
C ALA A 256 -0.80 10.47 -11.26
N LYS A 257 -1.87 10.49 -10.47
CA LYS A 257 -3.22 10.91 -10.88
C LYS A 257 -3.65 12.22 -10.20
N ASP A 258 -2.73 12.91 -9.53
CA ASP A 258 -2.99 14.21 -8.93
C ASP A 258 -3.43 15.26 -9.98
N PRO A 259 -4.32 16.20 -9.60
CA PRO A 259 -4.90 16.41 -8.27
C PRO A 259 -6.18 15.60 -7.99
N THR A 260 -6.58 14.72 -8.90
CA THR A 260 -7.86 13.98 -8.82
C THR A 260 -7.65 12.48 -8.94
N PRO A 261 -6.99 11.84 -7.96
CA PRO A 261 -6.82 10.39 -7.98
C PRO A 261 -8.16 9.66 -7.86
N PRO A 262 -8.22 8.39 -8.29
CA PRO A 262 -9.39 7.55 -8.08
C PRO A 262 -9.75 7.45 -6.60
N LYS A 263 -11.05 7.51 -6.29
CA LYS A 263 -11.55 7.35 -4.93
C LYS A 263 -11.23 5.94 -4.38
N PRO A 264 -10.95 5.79 -3.07
CA PRO A 264 -11.09 6.81 -2.02
C PRO A 264 -9.88 7.74 -1.86
N PHE A 265 -8.79 7.52 -2.61
CA PHE A 265 -7.58 8.33 -2.48
C PHE A 265 -7.84 9.83 -2.72
N VAL A 266 -6.99 10.64 -2.10
CA VAL A 266 -7.08 12.11 -2.06
C VAL A 266 -5.85 12.68 -2.76
N GLY A 267 -6.05 13.75 -3.54
CA GLY A 267 -4.95 14.42 -4.22
C GLY A 267 -4.27 15.49 -3.38
N GLY A 268 -3.01 15.80 -3.70
CA GLY A 268 -2.20 16.83 -3.05
C GLY A 268 -0.83 16.36 -2.57
N SER A 269 -0.61 15.04 -2.50
CA SER A 269 0.68 14.46 -2.11
C SER A 269 1.80 14.77 -3.11
N LEU A 270 1.49 15.02 -4.39
CA LEU A 270 2.48 15.44 -5.39
C LEU A 270 3.09 16.81 -5.05
N GLN A 271 2.26 17.78 -4.62
CA GLN A 271 2.75 19.10 -4.21
C GLN A 271 3.61 19.00 -2.95
N ALA A 272 3.25 18.12 -2.01
CA ALA A 272 4.06 17.86 -0.82
C ALA A 272 5.43 17.24 -1.20
N LEU A 273 5.46 16.33 -2.18
CA LEU A 273 6.72 15.80 -2.71
C LEU A 273 7.56 16.88 -3.41
N ASP A 274 6.96 17.77 -4.20
CA ASP A 274 7.67 18.90 -4.81
C ASP A 274 8.34 19.80 -3.76
N ASN A 275 7.62 20.07 -2.66
CA ASN A 275 8.15 20.82 -1.53
C ASN A 275 9.33 20.06 -0.90
N ALA A 276 9.24 18.74 -0.74
CA ALA A 276 10.32 17.90 -0.22
C ALA A 276 11.60 18.00 -1.06
N PHE A 277 11.47 17.99 -2.39
CA PHE A 277 12.60 18.19 -3.30
C PHE A 277 13.24 19.57 -3.12
N THR A 278 12.43 20.61 -2.95
CA THR A 278 12.89 21.98 -2.67
C THR A 278 13.64 22.04 -1.34
N TRP A 279 13.05 21.50 -0.27
CA TRP A 279 13.66 21.46 1.06
C TRP A 279 14.96 20.64 1.07
N ALA A 280 14.99 19.52 0.35
CA ALA A 280 16.20 18.70 0.22
C ALA A 280 17.33 19.50 -0.43
N GLN A 281 17.05 20.19 -1.55
CA GLN A 281 18.05 21.03 -2.22
C GLN A 281 18.54 22.15 -1.31
N ASN A 282 17.65 22.85 -0.61
CA ASN A 282 18.01 23.94 0.31
C ASN A 282 18.93 23.48 1.45
N ASN A 283 18.78 22.23 1.88
CA ASN A 283 19.52 21.67 3.01
C ASN A 283 20.66 20.71 2.59
N GLY A 284 20.98 20.65 1.28
CA GLY A 284 22.05 19.79 0.76
C GLY A 284 21.77 18.28 0.87
N LEU A 285 20.51 17.89 1.06
CA LEU A 285 20.05 16.51 1.10
C LEU A 285 19.67 16.01 -0.30
N LYS A 286 19.72 14.69 -0.47
CA LYS A 286 19.17 13.99 -1.64
C LYS A 286 17.84 13.31 -1.33
N VAL A 287 17.07 13.03 -2.37
CA VAL A 287 15.78 12.35 -2.29
C VAL A 287 15.85 11.00 -3.00
N ILE A 288 15.47 9.95 -2.28
CA ILE A 288 15.12 8.64 -2.80
C ILE A 288 13.60 8.60 -2.86
N VAL A 289 13.02 8.57 -4.05
CA VAL A 289 11.57 8.43 -4.24
C VAL A 289 11.24 6.95 -4.23
N ASP A 290 10.37 6.51 -3.33
CA ASP A 290 10.03 5.11 -3.14
C ASP A 290 8.56 4.86 -3.47
N LEU A 291 8.30 4.08 -4.53
CA LEU A 291 6.95 3.63 -4.85
C LEU A 291 6.50 2.57 -3.83
N HIS A 292 5.90 3.07 -2.76
CA HIS A 292 5.60 2.32 -1.54
C HIS A 292 4.36 1.44 -1.64
N ALA A 293 3.36 1.94 -2.37
CA ALA A 293 2.08 1.29 -2.56
C ALA A 293 1.75 1.28 -4.05
N VAL A 294 1.60 0.08 -4.61
CA VAL A 294 1.20 -0.12 -6.01
C VAL A 294 -0.27 -0.52 -6.09
N GLU A 295 -0.91 -0.24 -7.22
CA GLU A 295 -2.29 -0.66 -7.45
C GLU A 295 -2.42 -2.18 -7.35
N GLY A 296 -3.44 -2.67 -6.64
CA GLY A 296 -3.62 -4.09 -6.33
C GLY A 296 -2.83 -4.58 -5.11
N SER A 297 -1.95 -3.77 -4.50
CA SER A 297 -1.10 -4.14 -3.37
C SER A 297 -0.15 -5.32 -3.64
N GLN A 298 1.13 -5.07 -3.38
CA GLN A 298 2.22 -6.02 -3.55
C GLN A 298 2.45 -6.94 -2.33
N ASN A 299 1.77 -6.71 -1.21
CA ASN A 299 2.00 -7.50 0.01
C ASN A 299 0.79 -7.70 0.93
N GLY A 300 -0.35 -7.06 0.67
CA GLY A 300 -1.56 -7.21 1.49
C GLY A 300 -1.46 -6.55 2.88
N ASN A 301 -0.47 -5.70 3.12
CA ASN A 301 -0.35 -4.94 4.37
C ASN A 301 -0.95 -3.53 4.24
N ASP A 302 -1.26 -2.91 5.36
CA ASP A 302 -1.78 -1.54 5.46
C ASP A 302 -0.89 -0.50 4.75
N HIS A 303 0.43 -0.58 4.91
CA HIS A 303 1.39 0.32 4.26
C HIS A 303 1.44 0.18 2.73
N SER A 304 0.84 -0.85 2.13
CA SER A 304 0.65 -0.97 0.69
C SER A 304 -0.70 -0.46 0.19
N ALA A 305 -1.47 0.18 1.08
CA ALA A 305 -2.82 0.69 0.82
C ALA A 305 -3.80 -0.36 0.26
N THR A 306 -3.63 -1.63 0.66
CA THR A 306 -4.62 -2.68 0.36
C THR A 306 -5.98 -2.30 0.95
N ARG A 307 -7.04 -2.60 0.19
CA ARG A 307 -8.41 -2.40 0.67
C ARG A 307 -8.76 -3.38 1.78
N ASP A 308 -8.46 -4.66 1.58
CA ASP A 308 -8.97 -5.72 2.44
C ASP A 308 -7.93 -6.78 2.81
N GLY A 309 -6.64 -6.50 2.61
CA GLY A 309 -5.55 -7.35 3.06
C GLY A 309 -5.19 -8.44 2.07
N TYR A 310 -5.83 -8.47 0.90
CA TYR A 310 -5.35 -9.28 -0.20
C TYR A 310 -4.24 -8.56 -0.96
N GLN A 311 -3.31 -9.39 -1.40
CA GLN A 311 -2.30 -9.08 -2.38
C GLN A 311 -2.85 -9.45 -3.77
N GLU A 312 -2.99 -8.47 -4.65
CA GLU A 312 -3.59 -8.65 -5.98
C GLU A 312 -2.70 -8.11 -7.11
N TRP A 313 -1.59 -7.45 -6.80
CA TRP A 313 -0.63 -7.04 -7.83
C TRP A 313 -0.06 -8.25 -8.60
N GLY A 314 -0.06 -8.15 -9.93
CA GLY A 314 0.53 -9.16 -10.83
C GLY A 314 0.81 -8.63 -12.23
N ASP A 315 0.96 -9.54 -13.20
CA ASP A 315 1.35 -9.21 -14.58
C ASP A 315 0.47 -8.13 -15.23
N SER A 316 -0.85 -8.15 -14.97
CA SER A 316 -1.79 -7.16 -15.49
C SER A 316 -1.56 -5.75 -14.98
N ASN A 317 -0.90 -5.59 -13.82
CA ASN A 317 -0.62 -4.29 -13.20
C ASN A 317 0.74 -3.72 -13.61
N ILE A 318 1.60 -4.49 -14.29
CA ILE A 318 2.98 -4.09 -14.61
C ILE A 318 2.99 -2.78 -15.41
N GLN A 319 2.16 -2.68 -16.45
CA GLN A 319 2.14 -1.49 -17.31
C GLN A 319 1.76 -0.23 -16.53
N ASP A 320 0.71 -0.30 -15.71
CA ASP A 320 0.26 0.84 -14.91
C ASP A 320 1.28 1.21 -13.83
N THR A 321 1.92 0.21 -13.21
CA THR A 321 2.99 0.44 -12.23
C THR A 321 4.20 1.13 -12.87
N VAL A 322 4.61 0.69 -14.08
CA VAL A 322 5.69 1.34 -14.85
C VAL A 322 5.31 2.77 -15.24
N ALA A 323 4.05 3.05 -15.55
CA ALA A 323 3.59 4.39 -15.88
C ALA A 323 3.75 5.37 -14.70
N VAL A 324 3.57 4.90 -13.46
CA VAL A 324 3.86 5.70 -12.25
C VAL A 324 5.35 6.01 -12.14
N ILE A 325 6.21 5.02 -12.38
CA ILE A 325 7.67 5.21 -12.38
C ILE A 325 8.11 6.18 -13.47
N ASP A 326 7.62 6.05 -14.71
CA ASP A 326 7.92 6.97 -15.82
C ASP A 326 7.51 8.40 -15.46
N PHE A 327 6.34 8.58 -14.85
CA PHE A 327 5.85 9.88 -14.36
C PHE A 327 6.80 10.50 -13.32
N LEU A 328 7.12 9.76 -12.25
CA LEU A 328 7.99 10.25 -11.17
C LEU A 328 9.40 10.55 -11.68
N ALA A 329 9.97 9.65 -12.49
CA ALA A 329 11.28 9.84 -13.09
C ALA A 329 11.31 11.05 -14.02
N SER A 330 10.31 11.21 -14.90
CA SER A 330 10.22 12.36 -15.81
C SER A 330 10.16 13.69 -15.07
N ARG A 331 9.36 13.75 -14.00
CA ARG A 331 9.17 14.97 -13.20
C ARG A 331 10.45 15.44 -12.52
N TYR A 332 11.20 14.52 -11.92
CA TYR A 332 12.34 14.86 -11.07
C TYR A 332 13.71 14.63 -11.72
N ALA A 333 13.78 14.11 -12.94
CA ALA A 333 15.05 13.76 -13.61
C ALA A 333 16.10 14.88 -13.64
N ASN A 334 15.64 16.13 -13.80
CA ASN A 334 16.52 17.31 -13.85
C ASN A 334 16.69 18.00 -12.49
N HIS A 335 16.03 17.49 -11.43
CA HIS A 335 16.14 18.08 -10.11
C HIS A 335 17.45 17.62 -9.44
N PRO A 336 18.34 18.54 -9.01
CA PRO A 336 19.66 18.17 -8.50
C PRO A 336 19.61 17.36 -7.20
N ALA A 337 18.49 17.37 -6.49
CA ALA A 337 18.29 16.56 -5.29
C ALA A 337 17.89 15.10 -5.58
N LEU A 338 17.49 14.71 -6.80
CA LEU A 338 17.13 13.32 -7.10
C LEU A 338 18.36 12.41 -6.97
N ALA A 339 18.36 11.49 -6.00
CA ALA A 339 19.40 10.47 -5.85
C ALA A 339 18.99 9.13 -6.47
N ALA A 340 17.77 8.68 -6.21
CA ALA A 340 17.31 7.38 -6.64
C ALA A 340 15.79 7.29 -6.79
N VAL A 341 15.36 6.30 -7.56
CA VAL A 341 13.97 5.86 -7.63
C VAL A 341 13.93 4.39 -7.23
N GLU A 342 13.22 4.07 -6.16
CA GLU A 342 12.92 2.70 -5.76
C GLU A 342 11.63 2.24 -6.42
N LEU A 343 11.72 1.15 -7.17
CA LEU A 343 10.65 0.73 -8.08
C LEU A 343 9.44 0.15 -7.35
N MET A 344 9.64 -0.49 -6.20
CA MET A 344 8.57 -1.10 -5.41
C MET A 344 9.08 -1.43 -4.02
N ASN A 345 8.35 -1.04 -2.99
CA ASN A 345 8.63 -1.41 -1.61
C ASN A 345 8.09 -2.81 -1.26
N GLU A 346 8.93 -3.70 -0.70
CA GLU A 346 8.49 -4.92 0.01
C GLU A 346 7.46 -5.81 -0.74
N PRO A 347 7.73 -6.27 -1.97
CA PRO A 347 6.88 -7.28 -2.61
C PRO A 347 6.88 -8.58 -1.79
N MET A 348 5.71 -9.20 -1.54
CA MET A 348 5.63 -10.41 -0.70
C MET A 348 5.68 -11.70 -1.52
N ALA A 349 6.60 -12.61 -1.18
CA ALA A 349 6.63 -13.97 -1.73
C ALA A 349 5.72 -14.92 -0.92
N PRO A 350 5.15 -15.97 -1.55
CA PRO A 350 5.21 -16.28 -2.99
C PRO A 350 4.15 -15.51 -3.80
N GLY A 351 3.34 -14.63 -3.19
CA GLY A 351 2.23 -13.95 -3.86
C GLY A 351 2.67 -13.13 -5.08
N VAL A 352 3.79 -12.39 -4.97
CA VAL A 352 4.44 -11.74 -6.11
C VAL A 352 5.33 -12.78 -6.75
N ASN A 353 5.01 -13.18 -7.98
CA ASN A 353 5.87 -14.08 -8.76
C ASN A 353 7.21 -13.40 -9.10
N LEU A 354 8.31 -14.15 -8.99
CA LEU A 354 9.66 -13.60 -9.22
C LEU A 354 9.90 -13.18 -10.68
N ASP A 355 9.37 -13.92 -11.65
CA ASP A 355 9.55 -13.60 -13.07
C ASP A 355 8.73 -12.37 -13.44
N SER A 356 7.49 -12.26 -12.94
CA SER A 356 6.67 -11.04 -13.04
C SER A 356 7.38 -9.83 -12.45
N LEU A 357 7.99 -10.00 -11.26
CA LEU A 357 8.76 -8.94 -10.60
C LEU A 357 9.98 -8.52 -11.41
N LYS A 358 10.74 -9.47 -11.97
CA LYS A 358 11.89 -9.18 -12.84
C LYS A 358 11.48 -8.47 -14.13
N ASN A 359 10.36 -8.88 -14.73
CA ASN A 359 9.78 -8.19 -15.89
C ASN A 359 9.42 -6.74 -15.55
N TYR A 360 8.76 -6.53 -14.42
CA TYR A 360 8.46 -5.19 -13.91
C TYR A 360 9.74 -4.38 -13.65
N TYR A 361 10.70 -4.92 -12.91
CA TYR A 361 11.95 -4.21 -12.59
C TYR A 361 12.76 -3.85 -13.82
N LYS A 362 12.75 -4.70 -14.86
CA LYS A 362 13.39 -4.37 -16.13
C LYS A 362 12.70 -3.18 -16.82
N ALA A 363 11.37 -3.20 -16.91
CA ALA A 363 10.60 -2.14 -17.53
C ALA A 363 10.66 -0.82 -16.74
N GLY A 364 10.59 -0.89 -15.40
CA GLY A 364 10.74 0.28 -14.52
C GLY A 364 12.15 0.87 -14.58
N TYR A 365 13.19 0.04 -14.65
CA TYR A 365 14.57 0.50 -14.88
C TYR A 365 14.68 1.27 -16.20
N GLU A 366 14.12 0.75 -17.29
CA GLU A 366 14.12 1.42 -18.60
C GLU A 366 13.33 2.74 -18.57
N ALA A 367 12.21 2.78 -17.85
CA ALA A 367 11.44 4.01 -17.63
C ALA A 367 12.25 5.09 -16.90
N VAL A 368 13.02 4.74 -15.86
CA VAL A 368 13.92 5.71 -15.20
C VAL A 368 15.04 6.15 -16.15
N ARG A 369 15.68 5.21 -16.85
CA ARG A 369 16.81 5.49 -17.75
C ARG A 369 16.44 6.32 -18.97
N LYS A 370 15.18 6.31 -19.40
CA LYS A 370 14.63 7.21 -20.42
C LYS A 370 14.79 8.69 -20.05
N HIS A 371 14.75 9.03 -18.76
CA HIS A 371 14.79 10.42 -18.28
C HIS A 371 16.11 10.80 -17.60
N THR A 372 16.80 9.85 -16.96
CA THR A 372 18.07 10.15 -16.27
C THR A 372 19.06 8.97 -16.26
N SER A 373 20.31 9.29 -16.57
CA SER A 373 21.47 8.38 -16.41
C SER A 373 22.14 8.49 -15.03
N SER A 374 21.72 9.46 -14.21
CA SER A 374 22.38 9.74 -12.93
C SER A 374 21.72 9.05 -11.75
N ALA A 375 20.38 9.05 -11.67
CA ALA A 375 19.70 8.48 -10.51
C ALA A 375 19.97 6.97 -10.38
N TYR A 376 20.18 6.48 -9.16
CA TYR A 376 20.18 5.05 -8.89
C TYR A 376 18.76 4.48 -9.08
N VAL A 377 18.67 3.24 -9.53
CA VAL A 377 17.39 2.49 -9.52
C VAL A 377 17.49 1.43 -8.42
N ILE A 378 16.56 1.49 -7.47
CA ILE A 378 16.56 0.59 -6.30
C ILE A 378 15.51 -0.51 -6.52
N LEU A 379 15.92 -1.75 -6.29
CA LEU A 379 15.12 -2.96 -6.46
C LEU A 379 14.92 -3.63 -5.09
N SER A 380 13.71 -3.60 -4.54
CA SER A 380 13.45 -4.24 -3.25
C SER A 380 13.42 -5.77 -3.39
N ASN A 381 14.10 -6.45 -2.48
CA ASN A 381 13.98 -7.91 -2.34
C ASN A 381 12.55 -8.28 -1.91
N ARG A 382 12.11 -9.47 -2.31
CA ARG A 382 10.83 -9.98 -1.81
C ARG A 382 10.93 -10.31 -0.32
N LEU A 383 9.88 -9.98 0.42
CA LEU A 383 9.66 -10.46 1.78
C LEU A 383 9.21 -11.91 1.79
N GLY A 384 9.18 -12.51 2.99
CA GLY A 384 8.68 -13.87 3.20
C GLY A 384 9.73 -14.94 2.92
N PRO A 385 9.37 -16.11 2.37
CA PRO A 385 10.27 -17.25 2.18
C PRO A 385 11.18 -17.12 0.95
N ALA A 386 11.32 -15.93 0.38
CA ALA A 386 12.16 -15.69 -0.80
C ALA A 386 13.66 -15.88 -0.47
N ASP A 387 14.43 -16.28 -1.48
CA ASP A 387 15.89 -16.30 -1.35
C ASP A 387 16.41 -14.86 -1.44
N ALA A 388 17.10 -14.39 -0.40
CA ALA A 388 17.68 -13.04 -0.35
C ALA A 388 18.64 -12.74 -1.52
N LYS A 389 19.14 -13.77 -2.22
CA LYS A 389 20.07 -13.64 -3.36
C LYS A 389 19.38 -13.67 -4.73
N GLU A 390 18.07 -13.88 -4.80
CA GLU A 390 17.33 -14.18 -6.05
C GLU A 390 17.39 -13.06 -7.11
N LEU A 391 17.72 -11.84 -6.69
CA LEU A 391 17.88 -10.66 -7.55
C LEU A 391 19.35 -10.32 -7.89
N LEU A 392 20.36 -10.90 -7.24
CA LEU A 392 21.77 -10.49 -7.42
C LEU A 392 22.23 -10.61 -8.87
N SER A 393 21.98 -11.76 -9.50
CA SER A 393 22.35 -11.98 -10.90
C SER A 393 21.56 -11.09 -11.87
N PHE A 394 20.31 -10.77 -11.55
CA PHE A 394 19.48 -9.90 -12.38
C PHE A 394 19.97 -8.45 -12.31
N ALA A 395 20.18 -7.95 -11.10
CA ALA A 395 20.65 -6.60 -10.83
C ALA A 395 22.10 -6.38 -11.32
N GLY A 396 22.97 -7.40 -11.24
CA GLY A 396 24.34 -7.33 -11.77
C GLY A 396 24.42 -7.10 -13.29
N GLY A 397 23.33 -7.30 -14.03
CA GLY A 397 23.22 -6.98 -15.46
C GLY A 397 22.75 -5.54 -15.76
N LEU A 398 22.54 -4.70 -14.74
CA LEU A 398 22.02 -3.34 -14.87
C LEU A 398 23.02 -2.32 -14.31
N ASP A 399 23.01 -1.10 -14.85
CA ASP A 399 23.92 -0.04 -14.43
C ASP A 399 23.29 0.90 -13.39
N ARG A 400 24.09 1.34 -12.41
CA ARG A 400 23.68 2.19 -11.28
C ARG A 400 22.39 1.69 -10.62
N VAL A 401 22.40 0.42 -10.21
CA VAL A 401 21.31 -0.19 -9.45
C VAL A 401 21.75 -0.54 -8.03
N ALA A 402 20.79 -0.58 -7.11
CA ALA A 402 20.99 -1.13 -5.79
C ALA A 402 19.87 -2.12 -5.45
N ILE A 403 20.18 -3.13 -4.64
CA ILE A 403 19.17 -4.01 -4.03
C ILE A 403 18.81 -3.44 -2.66
N ASP A 404 17.51 -3.30 -2.39
CA ASP A 404 17.01 -2.95 -1.07
C ASP A 404 16.72 -4.20 -0.24
N VAL A 405 17.20 -4.21 0.99
CA VAL A 405 16.92 -5.22 2.01
C VAL A 405 16.41 -4.57 3.29
N HIS A 406 15.35 -5.16 3.86
CA HIS A 406 14.73 -4.64 5.07
C HIS A 406 14.98 -5.59 6.24
N PHE A 407 15.60 -5.05 7.30
CA PHE A 407 15.95 -5.82 8.49
C PHE A 407 15.27 -5.27 9.72
N TYR A 408 14.32 -6.04 10.25
CA TYR A 408 13.60 -5.69 11.47
C TYR A 408 14.01 -6.62 12.62
N SER A 409 14.17 -6.04 13.81
CA SER A 409 14.40 -6.78 15.06
C SER A 409 13.19 -6.71 16.01
N LEU A 410 11.98 -6.84 15.44
CA LEU A 410 10.73 -6.75 16.22
C LEU A 410 9.63 -7.76 15.82
N TYR A 411 9.60 -8.23 14.57
CA TYR A 411 8.49 -9.05 14.07
C TYR A 411 8.63 -10.56 14.35
N SER A 412 9.50 -10.93 15.30
CA SER A 412 9.66 -12.30 15.76
C SER A 412 9.59 -12.35 17.28
N ASP A 413 8.87 -13.33 17.82
CA ASP A 413 8.70 -13.54 19.25
C ASP A 413 10.02 -13.67 20.00
N MET A 414 11.11 -14.08 19.34
CA MET A 414 12.43 -14.14 19.98
C MET A 414 12.85 -12.78 20.53
N PHE A 415 12.56 -11.69 19.82
CA PHE A 415 12.97 -10.34 20.21
C PHE A 415 12.23 -9.83 21.46
N ASN A 416 11.03 -10.35 21.75
CA ASN A 416 10.30 -10.03 22.97
C ASN A 416 11.04 -10.51 24.24
N SER A 417 11.93 -11.50 24.10
CA SER A 417 12.71 -12.07 25.20
C SER A 417 14.17 -11.60 25.24
N PHE A 418 14.61 -10.85 24.22
CA PHE A 418 16.01 -10.41 24.15
C PHE A 418 16.26 -9.24 25.09
N SER A 419 17.34 -9.31 25.86
CA SER A 419 17.93 -8.13 26.50
C SER A 419 18.46 -7.15 25.44
N VAL A 420 18.73 -5.92 25.85
CA VAL A 420 19.35 -4.89 25.00
C VAL A 420 20.66 -5.41 24.37
N GLN A 421 21.52 -6.06 25.15
CA GLN A 421 22.78 -6.59 24.64
C GLN A 421 22.56 -7.71 23.62
N GLN A 422 21.60 -8.62 23.85
CA GLN A 422 21.28 -9.68 22.88
C GLN A 422 20.74 -9.11 21.56
N ASN A 423 19.95 -8.03 21.61
CA ASN A 423 19.53 -7.32 20.40
C ASN A 423 20.72 -6.71 19.64
N VAL A 424 21.65 -6.08 20.36
CA VAL A 424 22.89 -5.54 19.79
C VAL A 424 23.74 -6.65 19.18
N ASP A 425 23.94 -7.75 19.89
CA ASP A 425 24.72 -8.89 19.42
C ASP A 425 24.07 -9.55 18.19
N PHE A 426 22.74 -9.61 18.13
CA PHE A 426 22.02 -10.12 16.97
C PHE A 426 22.25 -9.25 15.73
N ILE A 427 22.28 -7.93 15.89
CA ILE A 427 22.63 -7.01 14.78
C ILE A 427 24.05 -7.28 14.30
N TYR A 428 25.02 -7.30 15.22
CA TYR A 428 26.43 -7.44 14.84
C TYR A 428 26.81 -8.82 14.30
N ASN A 429 26.13 -9.88 14.76
CA ASN A 429 26.48 -11.24 14.36
C ASN A 429 25.59 -11.76 13.23
N GLN A 430 24.26 -11.61 13.35
CA GLN A 430 23.33 -12.16 12.38
C GLN A 430 23.04 -11.18 11.24
N ARG A 431 22.63 -9.94 11.55
CA ARG A 431 22.26 -8.98 10.48
C ARG A 431 23.45 -8.55 9.64
N ALA A 432 24.64 -8.44 10.23
CA ALA A 432 25.87 -8.23 9.46
C ALA A 432 26.10 -9.37 8.46
N SER A 433 25.96 -10.63 8.90
CA SER A 433 26.10 -11.78 8.00
C SER A 433 25.00 -11.84 6.93
N ASP A 434 23.76 -11.48 7.27
CA ASP A 434 22.64 -11.40 6.31
C ASP A 434 22.94 -10.35 5.23
N LEU A 435 23.51 -9.20 5.62
CA LEU A 435 23.89 -8.12 4.71
C LEU A 435 25.10 -8.50 3.83
N ASP A 436 26.10 -9.18 4.40
CA ASP A 436 27.26 -9.67 3.65
C ASP A 436 26.84 -10.67 2.57
N ALA A 437 25.78 -11.47 2.82
CA ALA A 437 25.29 -12.44 1.85
C ALA A 437 24.75 -11.81 0.57
N VAL A 438 24.28 -10.57 0.62
CA VAL A 438 23.76 -9.81 -0.53
C VAL A 438 24.73 -8.74 -1.04
N THR A 439 25.82 -8.48 -0.33
CA THR A 439 26.83 -7.48 -0.69
C THR A 439 28.07 -8.19 -1.26
N THR A 440 28.18 -8.27 -2.59
CA THR A 440 29.28 -8.98 -3.26
C THR A 440 30.25 -8.02 -3.95
N SER A 441 31.55 -8.35 -4.01
CA SER A 441 32.61 -7.43 -4.46
C SER A 441 32.45 -6.87 -5.88
N ASN A 442 31.67 -7.55 -6.74
CA ASN A 442 31.36 -7.12 -8.11
C ASN A 442 29.84 -7.14 -8.37
N GLY A 443 29.04 -7.18 -7.31
CA GLY A 443 27.58 -7.18 -7.41
C GLY A 443 26.99 -5.78 -7.48
N PRO A 444 25.66 -5.68 -7.57
CA PRO A 444 24.96 -4.42 -7.36
C PRO A 444 25.27 -3.87 -5.96
N LEU A 445 25.09 -2.56 -5.79
CA LEU A 445 25.14 -1.96 -4.45
C LEU A 445 24.00 -2.52 -3.58
N THR A 446 24.19 -2.52 -2.27
CA THR A 446 23.13 -2.84 -1.31
C THR A 446 22.69 -1.57 -0.59
N PHE A 447 21.38 -1.41 -0.45
CA PHE A 447 20.74 -0.38 0.35
C PHE A 447 19.95 -1.06 1.47
N VAL A 448 20.07 -0.56 2.70
CA VAL A 448 19.21 -0.99 3.81
C VAL A 448 18.15 0.09 3.98
N GLY A 449 17.07 -0.01 3.21
CA GLY A 449 16.04 1.03 3.08
C GLY A 449 15.14 1.16 4.29
N LYS A 450 15.00 0.07 5.08
CA LYS A 450 14.36 0.08 6.40
C LYS A 450 15.11 -0.81 7.38
N SER A 451 15.31 -0.26 8.58
CA SER A 451 15.77 -0.99 9.75
C SER A 451 15.18 -0.36 11.01
N LEU A 452 14.80 -1.18 11.98
CA LEU A 452 14.29 -0.72 13.27
C LEU A 452 14.88 -1.56 14.40
N LEU A 453 15.45 -0.87 15.39
CA LEU A 453 15.84 -1.42 16.68
C LEU A 453 14.87 -0.90 17.73
N THR A 454 14.12 -1.79 18.35
CA THR A 454 13.27 -1.46 19.49
C THR A 454 14.04 -1.76 20.76
N ILE A 455 14.24 -0.75 21.62
CA ILE A 455 14.84 -0.90 22.94
C ILE A 455 13.69 -0.81 23.93
N ASN A 456 13.24 -1.96 24.45
CA ASN A 456 12.19 -2.02 25.49
C ASN A 456 12.77 -1.80 26.88
#